data_AF-A0A6B3I9T5-F1
#
_entry.id   AF-A0A6B3I9T5-F1
#
_cell.length_a   1.000
_cell.length_b   1.000
_cell.length_c   1.000
_cell.angle_alpha   90.00
_cell.angle_beta   90.00
_cell.angle_gamma   90.00
#
_symmetry.space_group_name_H-M   'P 1'
#
loop_
_entity.id
_entity.type
_entity.pdbx_description
1 polymer ?
#
loop_
_entity_poly.entity_id
_entity_poly.type
_entity_poly.pdbx_seq_one_letter_code
_entity_poly.pdbx_strand_id
1 'polypeptide(L)'
;LVGRNGSGKSTLVKLLCGLRLPDSGRILWGGVGTAEADRAQVFDRVAMVAQDFYRWPFTARVNIGAGRPAAPMDDAAIGPAAVYA
;
A
#
# COMPACT_ATOMS: atom_id res chain seq x y z
N LEU A 1 6.56 -3.87 -13.73
CA LEU A 1 6.62 -2.88 -14.83
C LEU A 1 8.07 -2.53 -15.10
N VAL A 2 8.55 -2.73 -16.34
CA VAL A 2 9.93 -2.41 -16.75
C VAL A 2 9.89 -1.23 -17.72
N GLY A 3 10.86 -0.32 -17.62
CA GLY A 3 10.94 0.86 -18.48
C GLY A 3 11.93 1.89 -17.94
N ARG A 4 12.34 2.86 -18.77
CA ARG A 4 13.33 3.89 -18.42
C ARG A 4 12.95 4.68 -17.18
N ASN A 5 13.94 5.21 -16.45
CA ASN A 5 13.68 6.17 -15.37
C ASN A 5 12.93 7.38 -15.92
N GLY A 6 11.98 7.90 -15.14
CA GLY A 6 11.10 8.99 -15.59
C GLY A 6 9.90 8.58 -16.45
N SER A 7 9.76 7.31 -16.87
CA SER A 7 8.63 6.87 -17.71
C SER A 7 7.27 6.79 -17.00
N GLY A 8 7.15 7.30 -15.77
CA GLY A 8 5.89 7.32 -15.02
C GLY A 8 5.52 6.01 -14.31
N LYS A 9 6.39 4.99 -14.24
CA LYS A 9 6.09 3.70 -13.57
C LYS A 9 5.60 3.87 -12.13
N SER A 10 6.31 4.67 -11.33
CA SER A 10 5.94 4.94 -9.94
C SER A 10 4.61 5.70 -9.84
N THR A 11 4.32 6.58 -10.80
CA THR A 11 3.02 7.26 -10.90
C THR A 11 1.91 6.26 -11.20
N LEU A 12 2.10 5.39 -12.19
CA LEU A 12 1.14 4.35 -12.54
C LEU A 12 0.85 3.41 -11.37
N VAL A 13 1.89 2.94 -10.66
CA VAL A 13 1.70 2.08 -9.47
C VAL A 13 0.89 2.83 -8.40
N LYS A 14 1.21 4.09 -8.09
CA LYS A 14 0.44 4.89 -7.12
C LYS A 14 -1.02 5.08 -7.52
N LEU A 15 -1.30 5.25 -8.82
CA LEU A 15 -2.66 5.33 -9.35
C LEU A 15 -3.41 4.00 -9.20
N LEU A 16 -2.77 2.88 -9.58
CA LEU A 16 -3.36 1.55 -9.46
C LEU A 16 -3.67 1.18 -8.01
N CYS A 17 -2.79 1.57 -7.07
CA CYS A 17 -2.99 1.37 -5.63
C CYS A 17 -3.98 2.36 -4.99
N GLY A 18 -4.57 3.31 -5.73
CA GLY A 18 -5.49 4.32 -5.16
C GLY A 18 -4.79 5.39 -4.29
N LEU A 19 -3.45 5.42 -4.27
CA LEU A 19 -2.66 6.42 -3.56
C LEU A 19 -2.70 7.80 -4.26
N ARG A 20 -3.05 7.82 -5.54
CA ARG A 20 -3.36 9.02 -6.33
C ARG A 20 -4.62 8.77 -7.15
N LEU A 21 -5.37 9.81 -7.44
CA LEU A 21 -6.45 9.78 -8.42
C LEU A 21 -5.93 10.23 -9.79
N PRO A 22 -6.50 9.72 -10.90
CA PRO A 22 -6.14 10.18 -12.23
C PRO A 22 -6.66 11.60 -12.46
N ASP A 23 -5.86 12.44 -13.12
CA ASP A 23 -6.28 13.81 -13.50
C ASP A 23 -7.34 13.78 -14.62
N SER A 24 -7.31 12.74 -15.47
CA SER A 24 -8.31 12.47 -16.50
C SER A 24 -8.43 10.97 -16.79
N GLY A 25 -9.56 10.54 -17.34
CA GLY A 25 -9.88 9.13 -17.55
C GLY A 25 -10.34 8.44 -16.25
N ARG A 26 -10.29 7.11 -16.21
CA ARG A 26 -10.74 6.33 -15.04
C ARG A 26 -9.92 5.06 -14.83
N ILE A 27 -9.76 4.68 -13.57
CA ILE A 27 -9.22 3.38 -13.15
C ILE A 27 -10.35 2.67 -12.42
N LEU A 28 -10.56 1.40 -12.75
CA LEU A 28 -11.64 0.60 -12.20
C LEU A 28 -11.07 -0.54 -11.35
N TRP A 29 -11.69 -0.77 -10.20
CA TRP A 29 -11.45 -1.89 -9.30
C TRP A 29 -12.74 -2.71 -9.22
N GLY A 30 -12.72 -3.94 -9.76
CA GLY A 30 -13.93 -4.77 -9.81
C GLY A 30 -15.11 -4.09 -10.54
N GLY A 31 -14.83 -3.18 -11.47
CA GLY A 31 -15.84 -2.38 -12.18
C GLY A 31 -16.18 -1.04 -11.53
N VAL A 32 -15.75 -0.78 -10.29
CA VAL A 32 -16.01 0.47 -9.57
C VAL A 32 -14.87 1.46 -9.78
N GLY A 33 -15.16 2.71 -10.09
CA GLY A 33 -14.14 3.75 -10.23
C GLY A 33 -13.35 3.97 -8.94
N THR A 34 -12.03 4.14 -9.01
CA THR A 34 -11.20 4.38 -7.82
C THR A 34 -11.53 5.68 -7.08
N ALA A 35 -12.16 6.64 -7.74
CA ALA A 35 -12.67 7.86 -7.13
C ALA A 35 -13.97 7.65 -6.33
N GLU A 36 -14.69 6.55 -6.61
CA GLU A 36 -15.99 6.20 -6.01
C GLU A 36 -15.89 5.03 -5.03
N ALA A 37 -14.85 4.20 -5.18
CA ALA A 37 -14.62 3.04 -4.35
C ALA A 37 -14.32 3.42 -2.89
N ASP A 38 -14.76 2.57 -1.96
CA ASP A 38 -14.36 2.69 -0.56
C ASP A 38 -12.85 2.50 -0.43
N ARG A 39 -12.16 3.57 -0.04
CA ARG A 39 -10.70 3.59 0.10
C ARG A 39 -10.21 2.57 1.13
N ALA A 40 -10.99 2.30 2.18
CA ALA A 40 -10.63 1.28 3.17
C ALA A 40 -10.62 -0.12 2.55
N GLN A 41 -11.61 -0.44 1.72
CA GLN A 41 -11.67 -1.73 1.01
C GLN A 41 -10.56 -1.88 -0.04
N VAL A 42 -10.20 -0.80 -0.72
CA VAL A 42 -9.07 -0.77 -1.66
C VAL A 42 -7.76 -1.05 -0.93
N PHE A 43 -7.53 -0.39 0.21
CA PHE A 43 -6.29 -0.52 0.98
C PHE A 43 -6.20 -1.81 1.79
N ASP A 44 -7.32 -2.47 2.09
CA ASP A 44 -7.32 -3.82 2.66
C ASP A 44 -6.79 -4.88 1.67
N ARG A 45 -6.94 -4.62 0.36
CA ARG A 45 -6.59 -5.58 -0.70
C ARG A 45 -5.25 -5.32 -1.38
N VAL A 46 -4.65 -4.14 -1.20
CA VAL A 46 -3.38 -3.78 -1.83
C VAL A 46 -2.44 -3.14 -0.83
N ALA A 47 -1.22 -3.67 -0.79
CA ALA A 47 -0.08 -3.08 -0.10
C ALA A 47 0.97 -2.63 -1.12
N MET A 48 1.61 -1.49 -0.87
CA MET A 48 2.74 -1.01 -1.65
C MET A 48 4.01 -1.06 -0.81
N VAL A 49 5.01 -1.81 -1.28
CA VAL A 49 6.37 -1.73 -0.77
C VAL A 49 7.10 -0.66 -1.56
N ALA A 50 7.43 0.46 -0.90
CA ALA A 50 8.14 1.56 -1.53
C ALA A 50 9.62 1.21 -1.76
N GLN A 51 10.21 1.76 -2.83
CA GLN A 51 11.65 1.64 -3.08
C GLN A 51 12.47 2.30 -1.96
N ASP A 52 12.06 3.51 -1.57
CA ASP A 52 12.55 4.20 -0.38
C ASP A 52 11.49 4.09 0.71
N PHE A 53 11.78 3.34 1.77
CA PHE A 53 10.87 3.18 2.90
C PHE A 53 11.32 4.03 4.08
N TYR A 54 10.35 4.54 4.84
CA TYR A 54 10.62 5.27 6.06
C TYR A 54 11.03 4.33 7.18
N ARG A 55 12.12 4.66 7.87
CA ARG A 55 12.55 3.99 9.10
C ARG A 55 12.10 4.84 10.27
N TRP A 56 10.92 4.57 10.80
CA TRP A 56 10.43 5.31 11.96
C TRP A 56 11.21 4.90 13.21
N PRO A 57 11.51 5.85 14.13
CA PRO A 57 12.29 5.61 15.34
C PRO A 57 11.45 4.88 16.41
N PHE A 58 10.86 3.74 16.04
CA PHE A 58 10.07 2.87 16.89
C PHE A 58 10.62 1.44 16.85
N THR A 59 10.11 0.60 17.74
CA THR A 59 10.45 -0.83 17.72
C THR A 59 9.96 -1.50 16.44
N ALA A 60 10.55 -2.65 16.10
CA ALA A 60 10.07 -3.46 14.96
C ALA A 60 8.57 -3.80 15.10
N ARG A 61 8.13 -4.13 16.33
CA ARG A 61 6.72 -4.40 16.67
C ARG A 61 5.80 -3.27 16.20
N VAL A 62 6.18 -2.03 16.49
CA VAL A 62 5.39 -0.85 16.14
C VAL A 62 5.43 -0.57 14.64
N ASN A 63 6.60 -0.66 14.01
CA ASN A 63 6.72 -0.48 12.55
C ASN A 63 5.91 -1.52 11.75
N ILE A 64 5.87 -2.78 12.20
CA ILE A 64 5.09 -3.84 11.55
C ILE A 64 3.58 -3.67 11.82
N GLY A 65 3.21 -3.45 13.08
CA GLY A 65 1.80 -3.32 13.49
C GLY A 65 1.08 -2.11 12.88
N ALA A 66 1.81 -1.03 12.58
CA ALA A 66 1.24 0.17 11.98
C ALA A 66 0.55 -0.08 10.63
N GLY A 67 0.92 -1.14 9.90
CA GLY A 67 0.25 -1.53 8.65
C GLY A 67 -1.17 -2.08 8.84
N ARG A 68 -1.53 -2.50 10.06
CA ARG A 68 -2.85 -3.03 10.42
C ARG A 68 -3.30 -2.51 11.79
N PRO A 69 -3.65 -1.22 11.92
CA PRO A 69 -3.93 -0.60 13.21
C PRO A 69 -5.17 -1.16 13.92
N ALA A 70 -6.07 -1.83 13.19
CA ALA A 70 -7.25 -2.50 13.75
C ALA A 70 -6.95 -3.90 14.31
N ALA A 71 -5.75 -4.46 14.06
CA ALA A 71 -5.36 -5.78 14.54
C ALA A 71 -4.57 -5.69 15.85
N PRO A 72 -4.63 -6.72 16.72
CA PRO A 72 -3.76 -6.83 17.89
C PRO A 72 -2.27 -6.76 17.51
N MET A 73 -1.46 -6.10 18.35
CA MET A 73 -0.01 -5.98 18.17
C MET A 73 0.77 -6.95 19.08
N ASP A 74 0.29 -8.18 19.16
CA ASP A 74 0.94 -9.27 19.89
C ASP A 74 1.89 -10.10 18.99
N ASP A 75 2.61 -11.03 19.62
CA ASP A 75 3.60 -11.86 18.92
C ASP A 75 2.96 -12.83 17.92
N ALA A 76 1.73 -13.25 18.16
CA ALA A 76 1.00 -14.14 17.26
C ALA A 76 0.62 -13.41 15.95
N ALA A 77 0.20 -12.15 16.06
CA ALA A 77 -0.17 -11.32 14.91
C ALA A 77 1.05 -10.82 14.12
N ILE A 78 2.16 -10.52 14.80
CA ILE A 78 3.35 -9.90 14.18
C ILE A 78 4.36 -10.94 13.71
N GLY A 79 4.51 -12.06 14.42
CA GLY A 79 5.49 -13.10 14.14
C GLY A 79 5.54 -13.53 12.67
N PRO A 80 4.40 -13.86 12.02
CA PRO A 80 4.38 -14.26 10.61
C PRO A 80 4.89 -13.19 9.65
N ALA A 81 4.68 -11.91 9.94
CA ALA A 81 5.15 -10.80 9.11
C ALA A 81 6.67 -10.60 9.23
N ALA A 82 7.27 -11.02 10.34
CA ALA A 82 8.71 -10.92 10.56
C ALA A 82 9.52 -12.08 9.92
N VAL A 83 8.87 -13.19 9.54
CA VAL A 83 9.55 -14.36 8.93
C VAL A 83 10.04 -14.06 7.50
N TYR A 84 9.47 -13.06 6.84
CA TYR A 84 9.81 -12.67 5.46
C TYR A 84 10.65 -11.38 5.37
N ALA A 85 11.12 -10.86 6.51
CA ALA A 85 11.99 -9.70 6.58
C ALA A 85 13.47 -10.08 6.40
#